data_AF-A0A7Y4VQ65-F1
#
_entry.id   AF-A0A7Y4VQ65-F1
#
_cell.length_a   1.000
_cell.length_b   1.000
_cell.length_c   1.000
_cell.angle_alpha   90.00
_cell.angle_beta   90.00
_cell.angle_gamma   90.00
#
_symmetry.space_group_name_H-M   'P 1'
#
loop_
_entity.id
_entity.type
_entity.pdbx_description
1 polymer ?
#
loop_
_entity_poly.entity_id
_entity_poly.type
_entity_poly.pdbx_seq_one_letter_code
_entity_poly.pdbx_strand_id
1 'polypeptide(L)'
;MAKQALACLCSTSGPGFSEQNPLVRKLILSRDYRCKPPDVSLYFYKRVLPGGHHTGVAGGLDLQSGSTRVITETSQWPIGWVLSWSDNPIPRLTNVTHWLEMEYKQTGARGLTVHCLWTCTGLPLDYRTPDEVIRDAAVSAERH
;
A
#
# COMPACT_ATOMS: atom_id res chain seq x y z
N MET A 1 13.39 -7.26 1.45
CA MET A 1 12.48 -6.19 0.99
C MET A 1 11.02 -6.46 1.35
N ALA A 2 10.30 -7.38 0.71
CA ALA A 2 8.85 -7.54 0.98
C ALA A 2 8.50 -7.86 2.45
N LYS A 3 9.25 -8.76 3.11
CA LYS A 3 9.04 -9.05 4.54
C LYS A 3 9.27 -7.83 5.46
N GLN A 4 10.22 -6.96 5.11
CA GLN A 4 10.46 -5.71 5.84
C GLN A 4 9.32 -4.72 5.62
N ALA A 5 8.84 -4.59 4.39
CA ALA A 5 7.66 -3.78 4.07
C ALA A 5 6.44 -4.24 4.86
N LEU A 6 6.16 -5.55 4.87
CA LEU A 6 5.07 -6.14 5.65
C LEU A 6 5.24 -5.87 7.16
N ALA A 7 6.47 -5.97 7.69
CA ALA A 7 6.72 -5.64 9.09
C ALA A 7 6.40 -4.17 9.41
N CYS A 8 6.78 -3.22 8.54
CA CYS A 8 6.45 -1.80 8.69
C CYS A 8 4.93 -1.53 8.62
N LEU A 9 4.24 -2.22 7.71
CA LEU A 9 2.78 -2.12 7.59
C LEU A 9 2.10 -2.66 8.86
N CYS A 10 2.53 -3.83 9.36
CA CYS A 10 2.04 -4.38 10.62
C CYS A 10 2.30 -3.44 11.81
N SER A 11 3.48 -2.83 11.89
CA SER A 11 3.82 -1.95 13.02
C SER A 11 2.99 -0.65 13.03
N THR A 12 2.45 -0.25 11.89
CA THR A 12 1.63 0.98 11.76
C THR A 12 0.13 0.72 11.75
N SER A 13 -0.30 -0.54 11.65
CA SER A 13 -1.72 -0.96 11.55
C SER A 13 -2.45 -1.15 12.90
N GLY A 14 -1.79 -0.88 14.02
CA GLY A 14 -2.36 -1.03 15.37
C GLY A 14 -2.28 -2.46 15.93
N PRO A 15 -2.51 -2.62 17.26
CA PRO A 15 -2.47 -3.91 17.92
C PRO A 15 -3.59 -4.83 17.40
N GLY A 16 -3.28 -6.10 17.18
CA GLY A 16 -4.23 -7.12 16.68
C GLY A 16 -4.22 -7.33 15.17
N PHE A 17 -3.66 -6.42 14.38
CA PHE A 17 -3.59 -6.58 12.91
C PHE A 17 -2.91 -7.89 12.49
N SER A 18 -1.76 -8.20 13.09
CA SER A 18 -1.00 -9.43 12.81
C SER A 18 -1.64 -10.69 13.40
N GLU A 19 -2.52 -10.56 14.40
CA GLU A 19 -3.29 -11.67 14.98
C GLU A 19 -4.45 -12.05 14.07
N GLN A 20 -5.13 -11.05 13.51
CA GLN A 20 -6.20 -11.23 12.51
C GLN A 20 -5.68 -11.72 11.15
N ASN A 21 -4.38 -11.53 10.87
CA ASN A 21 -3.75 -11.92 9.61
C ASN A 21 -2.60 -12.94 9.85
N PRO A 22 -2.92 -14.18 10.27
CA PRO A 22 -1.91 -15.17 10.67
C PRO A 22 -0.97 -15.56 9.54
N LEU A 23 -1.42 -15.54 8.28
CA LEU A 23 -0.58 -15.82 7.11
C LEU A 23 0.45 -14.70 6.86
N VAL A 24 0.04 -13.43 7.03
CA VAL A 24 0.95 -12.28 6.94
C VAL A 24 1.99 -12.35 8.08
N ARG A 25 1.54 -12.65 9.30
CA ARG A 25 2.44 -12.88 10.45
C ARG A 25 3.43 -14.01 10.17
N LYS A 26 2.96 -15.14 9.63
CA LYS A 26 3.81 -16.28 9.28
C LYS A 26 4.83 -15.91 8.21
N LEU A 27 4.45 -15.16 7.19
CA LEU A 27 5.37 -14.63 6.17
C LEU A 27 6.48 -13.78 6.76
N ILE A 28 6.17 -12.92 7.72
CA ILE A 28 7.16 -12.06 8.39
C ILE A 28 8.11 -12.89 9.26
N LEU A 29 7.56 -13.76 10.10
CA LEU A 29 8.32 -14.47 11.15
C LEU A 29 9.09 -15.69 10.64
N SER A 30 8.59 -16.35 9.59
CA SER A 30 9.22 -17.57 9.05
C SER A 30 10.09 -17.22 7.86
N ARG A 31 11.41 -17.43 7.97
CA ARG A 31 12.38 -17.14 6.90
C ARG A 31 12.03 -17.87 5.61
N ASP A 32 11.68 -19.15 5.71
CA ASP A 32 11.53 -20.06 4.57
C ASP A 32 10.07 -20.16 4.07
N TYR A 33 9.12 -19.54 4.77
CA TYR A 33 7.73 -19.45 4.31
C TYR A 33 7.61 -18.40 3.19
N ARG A 34 6.99 -18.83 2.08
CA ARG A 34 6.89 -18.09 0.80
C ARG A 34 5.49 -18.13 0.18
N CYS A 35 4.49 -18.57 0.93
CA CYS A 35 3.13 -18.67 0.40
C CYS A 35 2.46 -17.30 0.44
N LYS A 36 2.08 -16.77 -0.73
CA LYS A 36 1.23 -15.59 -0.85
C LYS A 36 -0.12 -15.87 -0.16
N PRO A 37 -0.61 -15.03 0.78
CA PRO A 37 -1.94 -15.19 1.33
C PRO A 37 -3.00 -14.96 0.23
N PRO A 38 -4.15 -15.66 0.29
CA PRO A 38 -5.25 -15.39 -0.62
C PRO A 38 -5.68 -13.92 -0.49
N ASP A 39 -6.07 -13.32 -1.61
CA ASP A 39 -6.61 -11.95 -1.73
C ASP A 39 -5.67 -10.83 -1.27
N VAL A 40 -4.43 -11.12 -0.89
CA VAL A 40 -3.45 -10.12 -0.45
C VAL A 40 -2.59 -9.67 -1.61
N SER A 41 -2.61 -8.37 -1.87
CA SER A 41 -1.73 -7.72 -2.85
C SER A 41 -0.81 -6.72 -2.16
N LEU A 42 0.49 -6.80 -2.45
CA LEU A 42 1.50 -5.86 -1.98
C LEU A 42 1.88 -4.91 -3.11
N TYR A 43 1.86 -3.62 -2.81
CA TYR A 43 2.18 -2.56 -3.75
C TYR A 43 3.30 -1.68 -3.25
N PHE A 44 4.00 -1.07 -4.20
CA PHE A 44 5.13 -0.19 -4.00
C PHE A 44 5.01 1.07 -4.84
N TYR A 45 5.46 2.19 -4.29
CA TYR A 45 5.59 3.45 -5.00
C TYR A 45 6.73 4.30 -4.44
N LYS A 46 7.19 5.26 -5.25
CA LYS A 46 8.14 6.29 -4.83
C LYS A 46 7.38 7.57 -4.54
N ARG A 47 7.80 8.32 -3.53
CA ARG A 47 7.22 9.61 -3.17
C ARG A 47 7.93 10.77 -3.85
N VAL A 48 7.16 11.75 -4.29
CA VAL A 48 7.68 13.01 -4.87
C VAL A 48 8.24 13.91 -3.77
N LEU A 49 7.48 14.11 -2.69
CA LEU A 49 7.85 15.02 -1.59
C LEU A 49 8.41 14.29 -0.36
N PRO A 50 9.34 14.91 0.39
CA PRO A 50 9.81 14.40 1.68
C PRO A 50 8.72 14.39 2.76
N GLY A 51 8.94 13.57 3.80
CA GLY A 51 8.05 13.42 4.95
C GLY A 51 7.68 11.97 5.23
N GLY A 52 6.87 11.73 6.26
CA GLY A 52 6.30 10.42 6.58
C GLY A 52 4.78 10.47 6.52
N HIS A 53 4.15 9.40 6.07
CA HIS A 53 2.69 9.27 6.07
C HIS A 53 2.32 7.82 6.35
N HIS A 54 1.40 7.60 7.27
CA HIS A 54 0.90 6.28 7.63
C HIS A 54 -0.59 6.40 7.91
N THR A 55 -1.38 5.43 7.47
CA THR A 55 -2.84 5.52 7.55
C THR A 55 -3.48 4.38 8.35
N GLY A 56 -2.68 3.60 9.08
CA GLY A 56 -3.17 2.42 9.78
C GLY A 56 -3.92 1.48 8.83
N VAL A 57 -5.03 0.89 9.30
CA VAL A 57 -5.97 0.14 8.47
C VAL A 57 -7.10 1.07 8.03
N ALA A 58 -7.35 1.13 6.73
CA ALA A 58 -8.43 1.91 6.15
C ALA A 58 -9.33 1.02 5.26
N GLY A 59 -10.62 1.35 5.24
CA GLY A 59 -11.58 0.77 4.32
C GLY A 59 -11.94 1.78 3.23
N GLY A 60 -11.88 1.36 1.98
CA GLY A 60 -12.41 2.10 0.84
C GLY A 60 -13.65 1.40 0.29
N LEU A 61 -14.66 2.18 -0.06
CA LEU A 61 -15.80 1.73 -0.85
C LEU A 61 -15.74 2.43 -2.20
N ASP A 62 -15.60 1.64 -3.26
CA ASP A 62 -15.77 2.13 -4.62
C ASP A 62 -17.27 2.09 -4.96
N LEU A 63 -17.89 3.27 -5.01
CA LEU A 63 -19.32 3.41 -5.29
C LEU A 63 -19.69 3.04 -6.73
N GLN A 64 -18.75 3.09 -7.68
CA GLN A 64 -19.02 2.73 -9.09
C GLN A 64 -19.01 1.23 -9.28
N SER A 65 -18.02 0.54 -8.71
CA SER A 65 -17.92 -0.93 -8.81
C SER A 65 -18.68 -1.68 -7.71
N GLY A 66 -19.13 -0.98 -6.67
CA GLY A 66 -19.72 -1.57 -5.47
C GLY A 66 -18.73 -2.40 -4.65
N SER A 67 -17.42 -2.31 -4.95
CA SER A 67 -16.40 -3.11 -4.28
C SER A 67 -15.91 -2.44 -3.00
N THR A 68 -15.75 -3.24 -1.95
CA THR A 68 -15.08 -2.84 -0.73
C THR A 68 -13.64 -3.30 -0.78
N ARG A 69 -12.73 -2.47 -0.29
CA ARG A 69 -11.32 -2.81 -0.17
C ARG A 69 -10.82 -2.42 1.20
N VAL A 70 -10.21 -3.37 1.88
CA VAL A 70 -9.42 -3.08 3.07
C VAL A 70 -7.97 -2.86 2.62
N ILE A 71 -7.33 -1.83 3.16
CA ILE A 71 -5.93 -1.56 2.92
C ILE A 71 -5.21 -1.13 4.20
N THR A 72 -3.88 -1.22 4.15
CA THR A 72 -3.00 -0.44 5.02
C THR A 72 -1.90 0.20 4.19
N GLU A 73 -1.55 1.43 4.52
CA GLU A 73 -0.51 2.19 3.85
C GLU A 73 0.49 2.76 4.86
N THR A 74 1.77 2.60 4.52
CA THR A 74 2.86 3.23 5.25
C THR A 74 3.90 3.75 4.27
N SER A 75 4.37 4.96 4.52
CA SER A 75 5.37 5.58 3.69
C SER A 75 6.40 6.33 4.53
N GLN A 76 7.66 6.07 4.20
CA GLN A 76 8.83 6.76 4.72
C GLN A 76 9.63 7.20 3.52
N TRP A 77 9.87 8.51 3.39
CA TRP A 77 10.55 9.02 2.21
C TRP A 77 11.89 8.29 1.96
N PRO A 78 12.16 7.85 0.71
CA PRO A 78 11.42 8.16 -0.53
C PRO A 78 10.39 7.10 -0.96
N ILE A 79 10.03 6.14 -0.12
CA ILE A 79 9.24 4.96 -0.50
C ILE A 79 7.90 4.86 0.24
N GLY A 80 6.93 4.25 -0.42
CA GLY A 80 5.66 3.89 0.17
C GLY A 80 5.25 2.48 -0.18
N TRP A 81 4.50 1.88 0.75
CA TRP A 81 3.98 0.53 0.67
C TRP A 81 2.50 0.54 0.95
N VAL A 82 1.78 -0.27 0.18
CA VAL A 82 0.36 -0.53 0.41
C VAL A 82 0.14 -2.03 0.43
N LEU A 83 -0.58 -2.50 1.44
CA LEU A 83 -1.14 -3.85 1.48
C LEU A 83 -2.64 -3.75 1.27
N SER A 84 -3.19 -4.62 0.43
CA SER A 84 -4.61 -4.64 0.09
C SER A 84 -5.16 -6.05 0.22
N TRP A 85 -6.36 -6.19 0.78
CA TRP A 85 -7.16 -7.42 0.79
C TRP A 85 -8.24 -7.30 -0.28
N SER A 86 -7.84 -7.50 -1.52
CA SER A 86 -8.67 -7.38 -2.71
C SER A 86 -7.87 -7.84 -3.92
N ASP A 87 -8.51 -8.58 -4.81
CA ASP A 87 -7.93 -8.97 -6.10
C ASP A 87 -7.93 -7.84 -7.13
N ASN A 88 -8.77 -6.82 -6.93
CA ASN A 88 -8.78 -5.67 -7.81
C ASN A 88 -7.43 -4.93 -7.72
N PRO A 89 -6.78 -4.60 -8.84
CA PRO A 89 -5.56 -3.82 -8.83
C PRO A 89 -5.81 -2.40 -8.31
N ILE A 90 -4.80 -1.79 -7.70
CA ILE A 90 -4.83 -0.37 -7.35
C ILE A 90 -4.13 0.40 -8.48
N PRO A 91 -4.84 1.29 -9.19
CA PRO A 91 -4.23 2.10 -10.25
C PRO A 91 -3.06 2.93 -9.72
N ARG A 92 -2.09 3.22 -10.60
CA ARG A 92 -0.91 4.06 -10.31
C ARG A 92 0.06 3.49 -9.28
N LEU A 93 -0.19 2.30 -8.72
CA LEU A 93 0.72 1.60 -7.82
C LEU A 93 1.43 0.45 -8.52
N THR A 94 2.69 0.20 -8.12
CA THR A 94 3.48 -0.91 -8.66
C THR A 94 3.14 -2.18 -7.92
N ASN A 95 2.48 -3.14 -8.56
CA ASN A 95 2.19 -4.42 -7.92
C ASN A 95 3.48 -5.25 -7.78
N VAL A 96 3.87 -5.51 -6.53
CA VAL A 96 5.07 -6.28 -6.17
C VAL A 96 4.71 -7.52 -5.34
N THR A 97 3.47 -8.00 -5.46
CA THR A 97 2.96 -9.14 -4.70
C THR A 97 3.82 -10.39 -4.87
N HIS A 98 4.36 -10.61 -6.07
CA HIS A 98 5.27 -11.72 -6.38
C HIS A 98 6.56 -11.70 -5.54
N TRP A 99 6.92 -10.59 -4.88
CA TRP A 99 8.07 -10.52 -3.97
C TRP A 99 7.84 -11.30 -2.67
N LEU A 100 6.60 -11.64 -2.34
CA LEU A 100 6.26 -12.49 -1.19
C LEU A 100 6.71 -13.95 -1.38
N GLU A 101 6.92 -14.35 -2.63
CA GLU A 101 7.25 -15.73 -3.03
C GLU A 101 8.74 -15.91 -3.33
N MET A 102 9.51 -14.81 -3.29
CA MET A 102 10.95 -14.82 -3.58
C MET A 102 11.77 -15.45 -2.44
N GLU A 103 12.92 -16.02 -2.81
CA GLU A 103 13.84 -16.61 -1.85
C GLU A 103 14.60 -15.57 -1.03
N TYR A 104 14.98 -15.96 0.18
CA TYR A 104 15.83 -15.14 1.02
C TYR A 104 17.20 -14.98 0.34
N LYS A 105 17.59 -13.72 0.10
CA LYS A 105 18.80 -13.34 -0.67
C LYS A 105 18.77 -13.73 -2.15
N GLN A 106 17.60 -13.95 -2.75
CA GLN A 106 17.49 -14.05 -4.19
C GLN A 106 18.00 -12.76 -4.84
N THR A 107 19.08 -12.86 -5.60
CA THR A 107 19.65 -11.77 -6.38
C THR A 107 19.31 -11.97 -7.86
N GLY A 108 19.14 -10.86 -8.58
CA GLY A 108 18.85 -10.88 -10.00
C GLY A 108 18.40 -9.50 -10.47
N ALA A 109 18.85 -9.10 -11.66
CA ALA A 109 18.35 -7.89 -12.27
C ALA A 109 16.90 -8.13 -12.72
N ARG A 110 15.96 -7.41 -12.11
CA ARG A 110 14.57 -7.36 -12.56
C ARG A 110 14.22 -5.91 -12.84
N GLY A 111 13.76 -5.64 -14.06
CA GLY A 111 13.19 -4.34 -14.39
C GLY A 111 11.93 -4.12 -13.56
N LEU A 112 11.85 -2.97 -12.89
CA LEU A 112 10.68 -2.57 -12.12
C LEU A 112 10.30 -1.15 -12.55
N THR A 113 9.10 -1.00 -13.10
CA THR A 113 8.54 0.33 -13.34
C THR A 113 7.94 0.82 -12.03
N VAL A 114 8.52 1.87 -11.46
CA VAL A 114 8.08 2.43 -10.19
C VAL A 114 7.36 3.75 -10.45
N HIS A 115 6.11 3.83 -10.01
CA HIS A 115 5.36 5.08 -10.07
C HIS A 115 5.84 6.06 -8.99
N CYS A 116 6.05 7.32 -9.39
CA CYS A 116 6.30 8.44 -8.50
C CYS A 116 4.97 9.15 -8.18
N LEU A 117 4.57 9.18 -6.92
CA LEU A 117 3.27 9.66 -6.48
C LEU A 117 3.38 10.79 -5.47
N TRP A 118 2.40 11.69 -5.54
CA TRP A 118 2.14 12.70 -4.54
C TRP A 118 1.40 12.07 -3.37
N THR A 119 1.64 12.56 -2.16
CA THR A 119 0.93 12.13 -0.94
C THR A 119 0.63 13.40 -0.14
N CYS A 120 -0.15 14.29 -0.75
CA CYS A 120 -0.36 15.64 -0.25
C CYS A 120 -1.44 15.72 0.82
N THR A 121 -2.32 14.71 0.90
CA THR A 121 -3.41 14.66 1.86
C THR A 121 -3.13 13.59 2.92
N GLY A 122 -3.86 13.65 4.03
CA GLY A 122 -3.82 12.59 5.05
C GLY A 122 -4.56 11.32 4.64
N LEU A 123 -5.26 11.33 3.49
CA LEU A 123 -6.11 10.24 3.06
C LEU A 123 -5.28 9.11 2.43
N PRO A 124 -5.53 7.84 2.77
CA PRO A 124 -4.87 6.73 2.11
C PRO A 124 -5.27 6.65 0.64
N LEU A 125 -4.35 6.17 -0.20
CA LEU A 125 -4.50 6.04 -1.65
C LEU A 125 -4.81 7.34 -2.41
N ASP A 126 -4.74 8.49 -1.74
CA ASP A 126 -4.93 9.78 -2.38
C ASP A 126 -3.62 10.29 -2.95
N TYR A 127 -3.43 10.00 -4.24
CA TYR A 127 -2.23 10.37 -4.98
C TYR A 127 -2.42 11.56 -5.91
N ARG A 128 -3.41 12.41 -5.61
CA ARG A 128 -3.67 13.63 -6.36
C ARG A 128 -2.52 14.62 -6.22
N THR A 129 -2.24 15.36 -7.29
CA THR A 129 -1.28 16.48 -7.27
C THR A 129 -1.84 17.64 -6.47
N PRO A 130 -1.01 18.58 -5.99
CA PRO A 130 -1.50 19.80 -5.35
C PRO A 130 -2.54 20.56 -6.19
N ASP A 131 -2.32 20.65 -7.51
CA ASP A 131 -3.24 21.33 -8.44
C ASP A 131 -4.58 20.60 -8.61
N GLU A 132 -4.58 19.27 -8.56
CA GLU A 132 -5.81 18.47 -8.56
C GLU A 132 -6.60 18.69 -7.26
N VAL A 133 -5.92 18.69 -6.11
CA VAL A 133 -6.57 18.94 -4.81
C VAL A 133 -7.20 20.33 -4.74
N ILE A 134 -6.49 21.37 -5.19
CA ILE A 134 -7.00 22.75 -5.20
C ILE A 134 -8.24 22.88 -6.10
N ARG A 135 -8.19 22.28 -7.28
CA ARG A 135 -9.29 22.30 -8.25
C ARG A 135 -10.55 21.61 -7.72
N ASP A 136 -10.39 20.42 -7.12
CA ASP A 136 -11.51 19.67 -6.55
C ASP A 136 -12.14 20.40 -5.36
N ALA A 137 -11.32 21.08 -4.55
CA ALA A 137 -11.79 21.90 -3.43
C ALA A 137 -12.64 23.09 -3.91
N ALA A 138 -12.21 23.76 -4.99
CA ALA A 138 -12.96 24.88 -5.58
C ALA A 138 -14.34 24.42 -6.13
N VAL A 139 -14.38 23.31 -6.87
CA VAL A 139 -15.64 22.74 -7.41
C VAL A 139 -16.59 22.31 -6.29
N SER A 140 -16.07 21.78 -5.19
CA SER A 140 -16.89 21.36 -4.05
C SER A 140 -17.52 22.56 -3.33
N ALA A 141 -16.81 23.69 -3.24
CA ALA A 141 -17.32 24.91 -2.61
C ALA A 141 -18.47 25.56 -3.41
N GLU A 142 -18.50 25.42 -4.74
CA GLU A 142 -19.57 25.96 -5.60
C GLU A 142 -20.87 25.14 -5.55
N ARG A 143 -20.83 23.91 -5.02
CA ARG A 143 -21.99 23.02 -4.90
C ARG A 143 -22.71 23.11 -3.55
N HIS A 144 -22.18 23.90 -2.62
CA HIS A 144 -22.75 24.16 -1.28
C HIS A 144 -23.22 25.59 -1.17
#